data_AF-A0A924B4P6-F1
#
_entry.id   AF-A0A924B4P6-F1
#
_cell.length_a   1.000
_cell.length_b   1.000
_cell.length_c   1.000
_cell.angle_alpha   90.00
_cell.angle_beta   90.00
_cell.angle_gamma   90.00
#
_symmetry.space_group_name_H-M   'P 1'
#
loop_
_entity.id
_entity.type
_entity.pdbx_description
1 polymer ?
#
loop_
_entity_poly.entity_id
_entity_poly.type
_entity_poly.pdbx_seq_one_letter_code
_entity_poly.pdbx_strand_id
1 'polypeptide(L)' 'MTRTVEVVVEIPKGSRNKYEIDHDRHIVRLDRRLFTATSYPADYGYVPNTLAEDDDPLDALVLLEEPSVPG' A
#
# COMPACT_ATOMS: atom_id res chain seq x y z
N MET A 1 -22.00 -15.41 -5.07
CA MET A 1 -21.32 -14.12 -5.25
C MET A 1 -19.92 -14.25 -4.68
N THR A 2 -18.90 -14.07 -5.50
CA THR A 2 -17.51 -14.06 -5.03
C THR A 2 -17.25 -12.67 -4.44
N ARG A 3 -16.75 -12.60 -3.20
CA ARG A 3 -16.40 -11.34 -2.54
C ARG A 3 -14.92 -11.06 -2.81
N THR A 4 -14.65 -10.17 -3.75
CA THR A 4 -13.31 -9.71 -4.11
C THR A 4 -13.26 -8.19 -4.05
N VAL A 5 -12.07 -7.65 -3.80
CA VAL A 5 -11.80 -6.20 -3.78
C VAL A 5 -10.59 -5.92 -4.64
N GLU A 6 -10.51 -4.70 -5.18
CA GLU A 6 -9.33 -4.17 -5.82
C GLU A 6 -8.41 -3.55 -4.76
N VAL A 7 -7.09 -3.66 -4.95
CA VAL A 7 -6.10 -3.04 -4.06
C VAL A 7 -5.08 -2.34 -4.94
N VAL A 8 -4.86 -1.05 -4.69
CA VAL A 8 -3.77 -0.27 -5.29
C VAL A 8 -2.55 -0.45 -4.40
N VAL A 9 -1.48 -1.03 -4.93
CA VAL A 9 -0.26 -1.30 -4.14
C VAL A 9 0.60 -0.06 -4.04
N GLU A 10 1.07 0.25 -2.85
CA GLU A 10 2.00 1.35 -2.59
C GLU A 10 3.40 0.83 -2.26
N ILE A 11 3.49 -0.26 -1.49
CA ILE A 11 4.74 -0.77 -0.95
C ILE A 11 4.89 -2.25 -1.27
N PRO A 12 5.82 -2.63 -2.16
CA PRO A 12 6.11 -4.02 -2.42
C PRO A 12 6.70 -4.73 -1.20
N LYS A 13 6.37 -6.01 -1.03
CA LYS A 13 6.96 -6.92 -0.06
C LYS A 13 8.49 -6.84 -0.07
N GLY A 14 9.07 -6.79 1.13
CA GLY A 14 10.52 -6.67 1.33
C GLY A 14 11.05 -5.23 1.24
N SER A 15 10.25 -4.27 0.77
CA SER A 15 10.63 -2.87 0.80
C SER A 15 10.73 -2.34 2.23
N ARG A 16 11.67 -1.42 2.46
CA ARG A 16 11.71 -0.55 3.64
C ARG A 16 11.47 0.92 3.28
N ASN A 17 11.14 1.19 2.01
CA ASN A 17 10.67 2.51 1.58
C ASN A 17 9.17 2.49 1.76
N LYS A 18 8.66 3.33 2.67
CA LYS A 18 7.23 3.59 2.78
C LYS A 18 6.88 4.59 1.69
N TYR A 19 6.41 4.08 0.58
CA TYR A 19 5.73 4.89 -0.42
C TYR A 19 4.28 5.09 0.00
N GLU A 20 3.69 6.17 -0.48
CA GLU A 20 2.27 6.50 -0.37
C GLU A 20 1.83 7.12 -1.69
N ILE A 21 0.56 6.95 -2.05
CA ILE A 21 -0.08 7.73 -3.10
C ILE A 21 -0.50 9.07 -2.51
N ASP A 22 -0.01 10.15 -3.11
CA ASP A 22 -0.56 11.48 -2.88
C ASP A 22 -1.87 11.59 -3.67
N HIS A 23 -3.01 11.47 -2.98
CA HIS A 23 -4.34 11.44 -3.60
C HIS A 23 -4.71 12.74 -4.34
N ASP A 24 -4.16 13.88 -3.91
CA ASP A 24 -4.39 15.17 -4.60
C ASP A 24 -3.58 15.24 -5.90
N ARG A 25 -2.30 14.85 -5.83
CA ARG A 25 -1.34 15.01 -6.92
C ARG A 25 -1.29 13.81 -7.85
N HIS A 26 -1.90 12.69 -7.48
CA HIS A 26 -1.91 11.44 -8.22
C HIS A 26 -0.50 10.92 -8.55
N ILE A 27 0.40 10.96 -7.56
CA ILE A 27 1.79 10.49 -7.70
C ILE A 27 2.16 9.50 -6.61
N VAL A 28 3.06 8.57 -6.92
CA VAL A 28 3.77 7.77 -5.92
C VAL A 28 4.82 8.66 -5.25
N ARG A 29 4.67 8.91 -3.96
CA ARG A 29 5.58 9.71 -3.14
C ARG A 29 6.34 8.79 -2.18
N LEU A 30 7.66 8.96 -2.08
CA LEU A 30 8.39 8.39 -0.96
C LEU A 30 8.07 9.21 0.29
N ASP A 31 7.34 8.62 1.23
CA ASP A 31 7.08 9.25 2.52
C ASP A 31 8.33 9.22 3.39
N ARG A 32 8.85 8.01 3.64
CA ARG A 32 10.08 7.82 4.42
C ARG A 32 10.74 6.47 4.19
N ARG A 33 11.99 6.36 4.61
CA ARG A 33 12.66 5.07 4.86
C ARG A 33 12.33 4.60 6.28
N LEU A 34 12.00 3.33 6.47
CA LEU A 34 11.80 2.76 7.80
C LEU A 34 13.09 2.88 8.64
N PHE A 35 12.96 3.46 9.84
CA PHE A 35 14.07 3.71 10.76
C PHE A 35 14.67 2.44 11.36
N THR A 36 13.89 1.35 11.41
CA THR A 36 14.35 0.05 11.91
C THR A 36 14.82 -0.85 10.78
N ALA A 37 15.56 -1.92 11.11
CA ALA A 37 15.95 -2.98 10.19
C ALA A 37 14.77 -3.93 9.88
N THR A 38 13.60 -3.35 9.60
CA THR A 38 12.37 -4.05 9.22
C THR A 38 12.03 -3.76 7.76
N SER A 39 11.20 -4.63 7.18
CA SER A 39 10.63 -4.50 5.84
C SER A 39 9.16 -4.92 5.87
N TYR A 40 8.40 -4.45 4.88
CA TYR A 40 7.00 -4.86 4.73
C TYR A 40 6.93 -6.37 4.43
N PRO A 41 6.11 -7.15 5.17
CA PRO A 41 6.08 -8.60 5.06
C PRO A 41 5.28 -9.11 3.85
N ALA A 42 4.44 -8.25 3.28
CA ALA A 42 3.59 -8.49 2.13
C ALA A 42 3.43 -7.17 1.35
N ASP A 43 2.81 -7.22 0.18
CA ASP A 43 2.47 -6.00 -0.54
C ASP A 43 1.44 -5.24 0.28
N TYR A 44 1.64 -3.93 0.42
CA TYR A 44 0.79 -3.05 1.18
C TYR A 44 0.27 -1.93 0.29
N GLY A 45 -0.99 -1.58 0.50
CA GLY A 45 -1.63 -0.44 -0.12
C GLY A 45 -3.06 -0.33 0.37
N TYR A 46 -3.97 0.12 -0.47
CA TYR A 46 -5.33 0.46 -0.03
C TYR A 46 -6.41 0.03 -1.02
N VAL A 47 -7.65 -0.06 -0.53
CA VAL A 47 -8.85 -0.34 -1.33
C VAL A 47 -9.46 0.98 -1.83
N PRO A 48 -9.50 1.23 -3.15
CA PRO A 48 -10.05 2.47 -3.68
C PRO A 48 -11.54 2.61 -3.39
N ASN A 49 -12.02 3.86 -3.29
CA ASN A 49 -13.42 4.20 -2.97
C ASN A 49 -13.90 3.70 -1.61
N THR A 50 -13.01 3.65 -0.63
CA THR A 50 -13.33 3.43 0.77
C THR A 50 -12.88 4.64 1.59
N LEU A 51 -13.44 4.80 2.79
CA LEU A 51 -13.06 5.83 3.74
C LEU A 51 -13.11 5.18 5.13
N ALA A 52 -11.97 5.10 5.78
CA ALA A 52 -11.82 4.62 7.14
C ALA A 52 -12.04 5.77 8.15
N GLU A 53 -11.97 5.46 9.44
CA GLU A 53 -12.24 6.43 10.52
C GLU A 53 -11.14 7.47 10.70
N ASP A 54 -9.96 7.25 10.10
CA ASP A 54 -8.79 8.13 10.12
C ASP A 54 -8.68 9.03 8.87
N ASP A 55 -9.73 9.09 8.06
CA ASP A 55 -9.83 9.91 6.83
C ASP A 55 -9.00 9.41 5.64
N ASP A 56 -8.41 8.21 5.74
CA ASP A 56 -7.71 7.53 4.66
C ASP A 56 -8.55 6.38 4.06
N PRO A 57 -8.24 5.90 2.84
CA PRO A 57 -8.82 4.67 2.34
C PRO A 57 -8.44 3.46 3.21
N LEU A 58 -9.26 2.41 3.18
CA LEU A 58 -9.02 1.19 3.92
C LEU A 58 -7.73 0.49 3.44
N ASP A 59 -6.77 0.34 4.34
CA ASP A 59 -5.53 -0.39 4.11
C ASP A 59 -5.74 -1.89 3.86
N ALA A 60 -4.83 -2.46 3.07
CA ALA A 60 -4.77 -3.89 2.77
C ALA A 60 -3.33 -4.41 2.74
N LEU A 61 -3.15 -5.65 3.21
CA LEU A 61 -1.96 -6.47 2.95
C LEU A 61 -2.33 -7.58 1.97
N VAL A 62 -1.60 -7.68 0.86
CA VAL A 62 -1.83 -8.67 -0.20
C VAL A 62 -0.73 -9.73 -0.14
N LEU A 63 -1.13 -10.96 0.17
CA LEU A 63 -0.22 -12.09 0.24
C LEU A 63 0.09 -12.61 -1.17
N LEU A 64 1.25 -12.26 -1.69
CA LEU A 64 1.76 -12.70 -2.98
C LEU A 64 3.08 -13.47 -2.82
N GLU A 65 3.38 -14.34 -3.79
CA GLU A 65 4.67 -15.03 -3.89
C GLU A 65 5.78 -14.05 -4.25
N GLU A 66 5.58 -13.28 -5.32
CA GLU A 66 6.49 -12.25 -5.82
C GLU A 66 5.97 -10.84 -5.50
N PRO A 67 6.84 -9.88 -5.12
CA PRO A 67 6.44 -8.49 -4.89
C PRO A 67 5.97 -7.82 -6.18
N SER A 68 4.93 -6.99 -6.10
CA SER A 68 4.50 -6.14 -7.21
C SER A 68 5.29 -4.82 -7.27
N VAL A 69 4.70 -3.81 -7.91
CA VAL A 69 5.25 -2.45 -8.04
C VAL A 69 4.24 -1.43 -7.49
N PRO A 70 4.68 -0.26 -7.00
CA PRO A 70 3.77 0.80 -6.63
C PRO A 70 2.98 1.33 -7.84
N GLY A 71 1.67 1.54 -7.65
CA GLY A 71 0.75 2.08 -8.67
C GLY A 71 -0.17 1.03 -9.28
#